data_AF-A0A524P8U6-F1
#
_entry.id   AF-A0A524P8U6-F1
#
_cell.length_a   1.000
_cell.length_b   1.000
_cell.length_c   1.000
_cell.angle_alpha   90.00
_cell.angle_beta   90.00
_cell.angle_gamma   90.00
#
_symmetry.space_group_name_H-M   'P 1'
#
loop_
_entity.id
_entity.type
_entity.pdbx_description
1 polymer ?
#
loop_
_entity_poly.entity_id
_entity_poly.type
_entity_poly.pdbx_seq_one_letter_code
_entity_poly.pdbx_strand_id
1 'polypeptide(L)'
;MFFLFSSILGISCNLIFIVIFYIRKKHLDWLEKYGKYSFLLLLPAVASLIVGIIEKVPSTNYVFLGIFFLYMGLEFVYEFWLKIDFRHNWKLATPYILLYYMMNYGLVMMPWAFSLTMGGILLGLMIIQYIVNFWSHK
;
A
#
# COMPACT_ATOMS: atom_id res chain seq x y z
N MET A 1 -5.87 12.26 -15.96
CA MET A 1 -5.21 10.93 -16.01
C MET A 1 -4.69 10.51 -14.64
N PHE A 2 -4.29 11.46 -13.77
CA PHE A 2 -3.85 11.16 -12.40
C PHE A 2 -4.84 10.26 -11.65
N PHE A 3 -6.12 10.64 -11.67
CA PHE A 3 -7.22 9.88 -11.05
C PHE A 3 -7.21 8.39 -11.44
N LEU A 4 -6.96 8.07 -12.71
CA LEU A 4 -6.96 6.69 -13.20
C LEU A 4 -5.80 5.90 -12.56
N PHE A 5 -4.58 6.42 -12.63
CA PHE A 5 -3.41 5.74 -12.09
C PHE A 5 -3.44 5.63 -10.57
N SER A 6 -3.90 6.68 -9.87
CA SER A 6 -4.05 6.65 -8.41
C SER A 6 -5.14 5.66 -7.98
N SER A 7 -6.21 5.51 -8.77
CA SER A 7 -7.25 4.52 -8.51
C SER A 7 -6.76 3.09 -8.75
N ILE A 8 -6.03 2.85 -9.85
CA ILE A 8 -5.41 1.56 -10.14
C ILE A 8 -4.45 1.19 -9.01
N LEU A 9 -3.60 2.13 -8.58
CA LEU A 9 -2.70 1.95 -7.46
C LEU A 9 -3.47 1.53 -6.20
N GLY A 10 -4.51 2.27 -5.81
CA GLY A 10 -5.31 1.98 -4.63
C GLY A 10 -5.99 0.61 -4.68
N ILE A 11 -6.63 0.26 -5.80
CA ILE A 11 -7.33 -1.02 -5.98
C ILE A 11 -6.33 -2.16 -5.94
N SER A 12 -5.27 -2.09 -6.75
CA SER A 12 -4.26 -3.14 -6.83
C SER A 12 -3.56 -3.34 -5.49
N CYS A 13 -3.21 -2.25 -4.79
CA CYS A 13 -2.57 -2.33 -3.48
C CYS A 13 -3.48 -3.04 -2.47
N ASN A 14 -4.76 -2.66 -2.42
CA ASN A 14 -5.68 -3.28 -1.48
C ASN A 14 -5.89 -4.77 -1.75
N LEU A 15 -6.14 -5.12 -3.01
CA LEU A 15 -6.36 -6.53 -3.39
C LEU A 15 -5.11 -7.38 -3.12
N ILE A 16 -3.92 -6.88 -3.47
CA ILE A 16 -2.66 -7.59 -3.21
C ILE A 16 -2.47 -7.81 -1.71
N PHE A 17 -2.71 -6.79 -0.87
CA PHE A 17 -2.53 -6.92 0.58
C PHE A 17 -3.57 -7.83 1.23
N ILE A 18 -4.83 -7.78 0.80
CA ILE A 18 -5.85 -8.75 1.22
C ILE A 18 -5.39 -10.18 0.93
N VAL A 19 -4.90 -10.45 -0.29
CA VAL A 19 -4.40 -11.77 -0.69
C VAL A 19 -3.18 -12.16 0.15
N ILE A 20 -2.22 -11.25 0.34
CA ILE A 20 -1.02 -11.49 1.16
C ILE A 20 -1.40 -11.86 2.60
N PHE A 21 -2.27 -11.10 3.26
CA PHE A 21 -2.68 -11.38 4.63
C PHE A 21 -3.48 -12.68 4.74
N TYR A 22 -4.32 -12.97 3.75
CA TYR A 22 -5.04 -14.24 3.69
C TYR A 22 -4.09 -15.44 3.55
N ILE A 23 -3.13 -15.37 2.63
CA ILE A 23 -2.15 -16.43 2.37
C ILE A 23 -1.23 -16.63 3.58
N ARG A 24 -0.79 -15.55 4.24
CA ARG A 24 0.12 -15.60 5.39
C ARG A 24 -0.34 -16.57 6.49
N LYS A 25 -1.65 -16.68 6.71
CA LYS A 25 -2.21 -17.57 7.75
C LYS A 25 -2.00 -19.06 7.44
N LYS A 26 -1.96 -19.45 6.17
CA LYS A 26 -1.97 -20.87 5.74
C LYS A 26 -0.73 -21.32 4.98
N HIS A 27 -0.04 -20.42 4.26
CA HIS A 27 1.03 -20.76 3.33
C HIS A 27 2.13 -19.69 3.33
N LEU A 28 2.98 -19.69 4.37
CA LEU A 28 4.13 -18.79 4.46
C LEU A 28 5.10 -18.95 3.26
N ASP A 29 5.27 -20.16 2.74
CA ASP A 29 6.12 -20.46 1.58
C ASP A 29 5.69 -19.68 0.31
N TRP A 30 4.38 -19.45 0.16
CA TRP A 30 3.84 -18.68 -0.97
C TRP A 30 4.11 -17.19 -0.79
N LEU A 31 4.09 -16.70 0.45
CA LEU A 31 4.42 -15.32 0.77
C LEU A 31 5.87 -15.01 0.42
N GLU A 32 6.81 -15.89 0.76
CA GLU A 32 8.23 -15.70 0.42
C GLU A 32 8.46 -15.70 -1.10
N LYS A 33 7.74 -16.57 -1.83
CA LYS A 33 7.89 -16.68 -3.29
C LYS A 33 7.27 -15.51 -4.04
N TYR A 34 6.09 -15.06 -3.62
CA TYR A 34 5.28 -14.09 -4.36
C TYR A 34 5.22 -12.69 -3.74
N GLY A 35 5.65 -12.51 -2.49
CA GLY A 35 5.62 -11.23 -1.79
C GLY A 35 6.39 -10.13 -2.53
N LYS A 36 7.49 -10.49 -3.20
CA LYS A 36 8.28 -9.58 -4.06
C LYS A 36 7.49 -8.94 -5.20
N TYR A 37 6.40 -9.56 -5.66
CA TYR A 37 5.60 -8.99 -6.75
C TYR A 37 4.76 -7.79 -6.30
N SER A 38 4.64 -7.54 -4.98
CA SER A 38 4.05 -6.31 -4.47
C SER A 38 4.79 -5.05 -4.96
N PHE A 39 6.10 -5.15 -5.26
CA PHE A 39 6.89 -4.05 -5.84
C PHE A 39 6.42 -3.62 -7.22
N LEU A 40 5.63 -4.42 -7.94
CA LEU A 40 5.00 -3.99 -9.19
C LEU A 40 4.05 -2.80 -8.98
N LEU A 41 3.56 -2.58 -7.75
CA LEU A 41 2.77 -1.39 -7.39
C LEU A 41 3.56 -0.08 -7.52
N LEU A 42 4.89 -0.13 -7.57
CA LEU A 42 5.70 1.06 -7.87
C LEU A 42 5.42 1.60 -9.27
N LEU A 43 5.01 0.77 -10.24
CA LEU A 43 4.70 1.22 -11.59
C LEU A 43 3.53 2.21 -11.64
N PRO A 44 2.31 1.88 -11.15
CA PRO A 44 1.22 2.84 -11.10
C PRO A 44 1.49 4.01 -10.14
N ALA A 45 2.32 3.83 -9.10
CA ALA A 45 2.70 4.93 -8.21
C ALA A 45 3.60 5.96 -8.91
N VAL A 46 4.63 5.52 -9.64
CA VAL A 46 5.50 6.40 -10.43
C VAL A 46 4.72 7.05 -11.57
N ALA A 47 3.83 6.31 -12.25
CA ALA A 47 2.95 6.88 -13.25
C ALA A 47 2.05 7.98 -12.66
N SER A 48 1.46 7.74 -11.49
CA SER A 48 0.67 8.74 -10.76
C SER A 48 1.49 9.97 -10.42
N LEU A 49 2.75 9.80 -10.00
CA LEU A 49 3.64 10.92 -9.69
C LEU A 49 3.92 11.79 -10.92
N ILE A 50 4.36 11.18 -12.03
CA ILE A 50 4.69 11.88 -13.27
C ILE A 50 3.46 12.62 -13.81
N VAL A 51 2.33 11.92 -13.91
CA VAL A 51 1.08 12.51 -14.39
C VAL A 51 0.59 13.60 -13.45
N GLY A 52 0.74 13.42 -12.14
CA GLY A 52 0.38 14.44 -11.15
C GLY A 52 1.14 15.74 -11.36
N ILE A 53 2.46 15.66 -11.62
CA ILE A 53 3.32 16.83 -11.91
C ILE A 53 2.84 17.53 -13.18
N ILE A 54 2.55 16.78 -14.24
CA ILE A 54 2.06 17.32 -15.52
C ILE A 54 0.70 18.01 -15.34
N GLU A 55 -0.22 17.38 -14.61
CA GLU A 55 -1.58 17.87 -14.36
C GLU A 55 -1.66 18.91 -13.22
N LYS A 56 -0.53 19.23 -12.58
CA LYS A 56 -0.42 20.17 -11.45
C LYS A 56 -1.42 19.86 -10.33
N VAL A 57 -1.53 18.58 -9.96
CA VAL A 57 -2.44 18.18 -8.87
C VAL A 57 -2.00 18.80 -7.53
N PRO A 58 -2.94 19.00 -6.58
CA PRO A 58 -2.63 19.57 -5.27
C PRO A 58 -1.50 18.86 -4.55
N SER A 59 -0.69 19.62 -3.81
CA SER A 59 0.54 19.12 -3.18
C SER A 59 0.31 17.98 -2.19
N THR A 60 -0.87 17.94 -1.56
CA THR A 60 -1.31 16.87 -0.66
C THR A 60 -1.22 15.48 -1.29
N ASN A 61 -1.47 15.35 -2.60
CA ASN A 61 -1.37 14.06 -3.29
C ASN A 61 0.07 13.55 -3.36
N TYR A 62 1.06 14.44 -3.46
CA TYR A 62 2.47 14.04 -3.43
C TYR A 62 2.92 13.61 -2.04
N VAL A 63 2.31 14.16 -0.98
CA VAL A 63 2.55 13.68 0.39
C VAL A 63 2.06 12.24 0.52
N PHE A 64 0.86 11.93 0.02
CA PHE A 64 0.32 10.56 0.03
C PHE A 64 1.17 9.59 -0.79
N LEU A 65 1.60 9.97 -2.00
CA LEU A 65 2.53 9.17 -2.79
C LEU A 65 3.89 9.01 -2.10
N GLY A 66 4.41 10.06 -1.46
CA GLY A 66 5.65 10.02 -0.69
C GLY A 66 5.58 9.02 0.46
N ILE A 67 4.48 9.00 1.20
CA ILE A 67 4.23 8.00 2.26
C ILE A 67 4.19 6.58 1.66
N PHE A 68 3.55 6.40 0.51
CA PHE A 68 3.54 5.11 -0.19
C PHE A 68 4.96 4.66 -0.59
N PHE A 69 5.76 5.55 -1.17
CA PHE A 69 7.15 5.22 -1.52
C PHE A 69 8.00 4.92 -0.29
N LEU A 70 7.81 5.64 0.82
CA LEU A 70 8.50 5.36 2.07
C LEU A 70 8.12 3.98 2.63
N TYR A 71 6.85 3.63 2.59
CA TYR A 71 6.38 2.32 3.01
C TYR A 71 7.02 1.20 2.15
N MET A 72 6.94 1.31 0.82
CA MET A 72 7.55 0.33 -0.09
C MET A 72 9.07 0.28 0.07
N GLY A 73 9.72 1.43 0.29
CA GLY A 73 11.15 1.51 0.54
C GLY A 73 11.55 0.80 1.82
N LEU A 74 10.80 0.95 2.91
CA LEU A 74 11.06 0.21 4.14
C LEU A 74 10.87 -1.29 3.96
N GLU A 75 9.80 -1.71 3.27
CA GLU A 75 9.58 -3.13 2.97
C GLU A 75 10.78 -3.71 2.19
N PHE A 76 11.29 -2.96 1.20
CA PHE A 76 12.46 -3.36 0.44
C PHE A 76 13.71 -3.48 1.32
N VAL A 77 13.96 -2.47 2.15
CA VAL A 77 15.13 -2.42 3.03
C VAL A 77 15.09 -3.59 4.02
N TYR A 78 13.94 -3.82 4.67
CA TYR A 78 13.84 -4.85 5.69
C TYR A 78 13.84 -6.27 5.11
N GLU A 79 13.05 -6.54 4.08
CA GLU A 79 12.87 -7.90 3.56
C GLU A 79 13.96 -8.29 2.56
N PHE A 80 14.39 -7.40 1.65
CA PHE A 80 15.31 -7.76 0.56
C PHE A 80 16.75 -7.41 0.86
N TRP A 81 16.99 -6.21 1.37
CA TRP A 81 18.36 -5.73 1.57
C TRP A 81 18.96 -6.27 2.87
N LEU A 82 18.27 -6.11 3.99
CA LEU A 82 18.76 -6.48 5.32
C LEU A 82 18.31 -7.87 5.77
N LYS A 83 17.23 -8.42 5.19
CA LYS A 83 16.61 -9.70 5.56
C LYS A 83 16.36 -9.81 7.08
N ILE A 84 15.96 -8.70 7.70
CA ILE A 84 15.71 -8.64 9.14
C ILE A 84 14.29 -9.10 9.40
N ASP A 85 14.11 -9.97 10.40
CA ASP A 85 12.79 -10.25 10.97
C ASP A 85 12.33 -9.07 11.84
N PHE A 86 11.97 -7.97 11.18
CA PHE A 86 11.58 -6.73 11.82
C PHE A 86 10.27 -6.86 12.60
N ARG A 87 9.50 -7.92 12.35
CA ARG A 87 8.17 -8.17 12.92
C ARG A 87 8.26 -8.55 14.41
N HIS A 88 9.38 -9.15 14.83
CA HIS A 88 9.67 -9.45 16.23
C HIS A 88 10.38 -8.32 16.99
N ASN A 89 10.78 -7.24 16.29
CA ASN A 89 11.41 -6.08 16.90
C ASN A 89 10.44 -4.90 16.89
N TRP A 90 9.82 -4.61 18.04
CA TRP A 90 8.83 -3.53 18.17
C TRP A 90 9.33 -2.17 17.67
N LYS A 91 10.63 -1.86 17.81
CA LYS A 91 11.21 -0.59 17.34
C LYS A 91 11.18 -0.44 15.81
N LEU A 92 11.22 -1.55 15.08
CA LEU A 92 11.14 -1.58 13.62
C LEU A 92 9.70 -1.83 13.14
N ALA A 93 8.94 -2.64 13.87
CA ALA A 93 7.55 -2.94 13.57
C ALA A 93 6.64 -1.72 13.75
N THR A 94 6.82 -0.91 14.79
CA THR A 94 5.97 0.28 15.04
C THR A 94 6.00 1.29 13.88
N PRO A 95 7.15 1.80 13.40
CA PRO A 95 7.17 2.74 12.29
C PRO A 95 6.65 2.11 10.99
N TYR A 96 6.88 0.82 10.79
CA TYR A 96 6.33 0.07 9.65
C TYR A 96 4.80 0.04 9.67
N ILE A 97 4.21 -0.34 10.81
CA ILE A 97 2.75 -0.40 10.99
C ILE A 97 2.13 0.99 10.85
N LEU A 98 2.78 2.03 11.39
CA LEU A 98 2.32 3.41 11.24
C LEU A 98 2.26 3.81 9.76
N LEU A 99 3.34 3.57 9.01
CA LEU A 99 3.38 3.86 7.58
C LEU A 99 2.37 3.07 6.78
N TYR A 100 2.11 1.81 7.14
CA TYR A 100 1.04 1.01 6.55
C TYR A 100 -0.32 1.71 6.69
N TYR A 101 -0.69 2.19 7.88
CA TYR A 101 -1.97 2.87 8.07
C TYR A 101 -2.03 4.22 7.35
N MET A 102 -0.95 5.01 7.41
CA MET A 102 -0.86 6.31 6.72
C MET A 102 -0.95 6.14 5.20
N MET A 103 -0.28 5.13 4.65
CA MET A 103 -0.32 4.79 3.23
C MET A 103 -1.75 4.44 2.80
N ASN A 104 -2.41 3.54 3.52
CA ASN A 104 -3.78 3.13 3.17
C ASN A 104 -4.75 4.32 3.18
N TYR A 105 -4.63 5.21 4.17
CA TYR A 105 -5.40 6.46 4.19
C TYR A 105 -5.14 7.31 2.93
N GLY A 106 -3.88 7.49 2.54
CA GLY A 106 -3.50 8.24 1.35
C GLY A 106 -4.07 7.62 0.06
N LEU A 107 -4.03 6.29 -0.07
CA LEU A 107 -4.59 5.57 -1.22
C LEU A 107 -6.09 5.77 -1.38
N VAL A 108 -6.83 5.91 -0.27
CA VAL A 108 -8.26 6.22 -0.29
C VAL A 108 -8.51 7.68 -0.64
N MET A 109 -7.75 8.61 -0.05
CA MET A 109 -8.01 10.04 -0.20
C MET A 109 -7.64 10.60 -1.58
N MET A 110 -6.59 10.08 -2.23
CA MET A 110 -6.19 10.60 -3.55
C MET A 110 -7.31 10.50 -4.59
N PRO A 111 -7.98 9.34 -4.79
CA PRO A 111 -9.05 9.23 -5.78
C PRO A 111 -10.38 9.81 -5.29
N TRP A 112 -10.61 9.84 -3.97
CA TRP A 112 -11.84 10.42 -3.39
C TRP A 112 -12.02 11.88 -3.79
N ALA A 113 -10.93 12.66 -3.81
CA ALA A 113 -10.96 14.07 -4.23
C ALA A 113 -11.55 14.28 -5.64
N PHE A 114 -11.55 13.25 -6.49
CA PHE A 114 -12.09 13.30 -7.85
C PHE A 114 -13.41 12.53 -8.02
N SER A 115 -13.65 11.49 -7.20
CA SER A 115 -14.85 10.65 -7.31
C SER A 115 -15.25 10.07 -5.95
N LEU A 116 -16.44 10.44 -5.49
CA LEU A 116 -17.04 9.90 -4.27
C LEU A 116 -17.24 8.38 -4.36
N THR A 117 -17.68 7.88 -5.52
CA THR A 117 -17.89 6.44 -5.75
C THR A 117 -16.60 5.65 -5.61
N MET A 118 -15.51 6.11 -6.27
CA MET A 118 -14.22 5.42 -6.17
C MET A 118 -13.62 5.52 -4.75
N GLY A 119 -13.76 6.67 -4.09
CA GLY A 119 -13.37 6.83 -2.69
C GLY A 119 -14.08 5.85 -1.77
N GLY A 120 -15.40 5.67 -1.94
CA GLY A 120 -16.19 4.69 -1.20
C GLY A 120 -15.76 3.24 -1.46
N ILE A 121 -15.45 2.88 -2.70
CA ILE A 121 -14.94 1.54 -3.05
C ILE A 121 -13.60 1.28 -2.34
N LEU A 122 -12.66 2.22 -2.43
CA LEU A 122 -11.34 2.08 -1.81
C LEU A 122 -11.41 2.07 -0.28
N LEU A 123 -12.32 2.84 0.32
CA LEU A 123 -12.58 2.79 1.75
C LEU A 123 -13.10 1.42 2.17
N GLY A 124 -14.07 0.87 1.43
CA GLY A 124 -14.59 -0.48 1.68
C GLY A 124 -13.49 -1.54 1.58
N LEU A 125 -12.65 -1.47 0.54
CA LEU A 125 -11.50 -2.35 0.38
C LEU A 125 -10.51 -2.23 1.53
N MET A 126 -10.19 -1.01 1.97
CA MET A 126 -9.30 -0.75 3.10
C MET A 126 -9.84 -1.36 4.39
N ILE A 127 -11.15 -1.24 4.65
CA ILE A 127 -11.79 -1.85 5.82
C ILE A 127 -11.68 -3.38 5.74
N ILE A 128 -11.97 -3.99 4.59
CA ILE A 128 -11.83 -5.43 4.38
C ILE A 128 -10.37 -5.86 4.62
N GLN A 129 -9.40 -5.12 4.07
CA GLN A 129 -7.98 -5.37 4.27
C GLN A 129 -7.59 -5.34 5.75
N TYR A 130 -8.11 -4.39 6.53
CA TYR A 130 -7.84 -4.32 7.96
C TYR A 130 -8.43 -5.50 8.73
N ILE A 131 -9.65 -5.92 8.38
CA ILE A 131 -10.29 -7.10 8.98
C ILE A 131 -9.46 -8.36 8.70
N VAL A 132 -9.06 -8.57 7.44
CA VAL A 132 -8.25 -9.72 7.02
C VAL A 132 -6.87 -9.68 7.69
N ASN A 133 -6.23 -8.51 7.76
CA ASN A 133 -4.95 -8.34 8.46
C ASN A 133 -5.07 -8.77 9.93
N PHE A 134 -6.09 -8.28 10.65
CA PHE A 134 -6.31 -8.64 12.05
C PHE A 134 -6.59 -10.13 12.23
N TRP A 135 -7.42 -10.73 11.35
CA TRP A 135 -7.71 -12.16 11.39
C TRP A 135 -6.49 -13.04 11.07
N SER A 136 -5.54 -12.55 10.26
CA SER A 136 -4.32 -13.28 9.93
C SER A 136 -3.32 -13.39 11.08
N HIS A 137 -3.43 -12.50 12.08
CA HIS A 137 -2.57 -12.49 13.28
C HIS A 137 -3.23 -13.16 14.50
N LYS A 138 -4.48 -13.59 14.37
CA LYS A 138 -5.18 -14.46 15.32
C LYS A 138 -5.05 -15.92 14.91
#